data_AF-A0A1C3XLN4-F1
#
_entry.id   AF-A0A1C3XLN4-F1
#
_cell.length_a   1.000
_cell.length_b   1.000
_cell.length_c   1.000
_cell.angle_alpha   90.00
_cell.angle_beta   90.00
_cell.angle_gamma   90.00
#
_symmetry.space_group_name_H-M   'P 1'
#
loop_
_entity.id
_entity.type
_entity.pdbx_description
1 polymer ?
#
loop_
_entity_poly.entity_id
_entity_poly.type
_entity_poly.pdbx_seq_one_letter_code
_entity_poly.pdbx_strand_id
1 'polypeptide(L)'
;MRRTLSRPLVEDLQVYMREQLAKLSRGHDLAKAFNYILKRWASFTLFLEDGRVCLSNNAAERGLRGIALGRKSWLFCGSDRGGRRAASMYSLIITAKMNGVDPQAWLTDILARIAAHPAHRLDELLPWNWTPASAFSARAA
;
A
#
# COMPACT_ATOMS: atom_id res chain seq x y z
N MET A 1 16.99 -10.83 12.64
CA MET A 1 16.17 -9.93 13.50
C MET A 1 14.71 -10.36 13.62
N ARG A 2 13.86 -10.33 12.58
CA ARG A 2 12.41 -10.62 12.73
C ARG A 2 12.11 -12.00 13.35
N ARG A 3 12.77 -13.05 12.87
CA ARG A 3 12.61 -14.42 13.41
C ARG A 3 13.18 -14.60 14.82
N THR A 4 14.23 -13.85 15.17
CA THR A 4 14.97 -14.03 16.43
C THR A 4 14.39 -13.16 17.56
N LEU A 5 13.95 -11.94 17.24
CA LEU A 5 13.50 -10.94 18.21
C LEU A 5 11.99 -10.81 18.24
N SER A 6 11.33 -10.76 17.07
CA SER A 6 9.88 -10.50 17.01
C SER A 6 9.03 -11.75 17.16
N ARG A 7 9.48 -12.90 16.64
CA ARG A 7 8.75 -14.17 16.76
C ARG A 7 8.38 -14.54 18.21
N PRO A 8 9.31 -14.58 19.19
CA PRO A 8 8.94 -14.96 20.55
C PRO A 8 7.87 -14.04 21.14
N LEU A 9 8.01 -12.72 20.92
CA LEU A 9 7.00 -11.74 21.39
C LEU A 9 5.62 -11.95 20.75
N VAL A 10 5.57 -12.32 19.47
CA VAL A 10 4.32 -12.58 18.75
C VAL A 10 3.66 -13.88 19.24
N GLU A 11 4.46 -14.91 19.51
CA GLU A 11 3.98 -16.18 20.07
C GLU A 11 3.47 -15.98 21.51
N ASP A 12 4.20 -15.26 22.36
CA ASP A 12 3.78 -14.89 23.71
C ASP A 12 2.48 -14.08 23.69
N LEU A 13 2.35 -13.13 22.76
CA LEU A 13 1.12 -12.37 22.57
C LEU A 13 -0.05 -13.29 22.19
N GLN A 14 0.18 -14.31 21.37
CA GLN A 14 -0.87 -15.26 20.99
C GLN A 14 -1.39 -16.03 22.21
N VAL A 15 -0.47 -16.53 23.04
CA VAL A 15 -0.79 -17.25 24.28
C VAL A 15 -1.57 -16.33 25.21
N TYR A 16 -1.05 -15.12 25.46
CA TYR A 16 -1.71 -14.12 26.29
C TYR A 16 -3.14 -13.83 25.84
N MET A 17 -3.37 -13.57 24.54
CA MET A 17 -4.71 -13.29 24.04
C MET A 17 -5.69 -14.46 24.24
N ARG A 18 -5.23 -15.71 24.10
CA ARG A 18 -6.06 -16.90 24.33
C ARG A 18 -6.41 -17.08 25.81
N GLU A 19 -5.45 -16.84 26.69
CA GLU A 19 -5.69 -16.88 28.14
C GLU A 19 -6.66 -15.80 28.61
N GLN A 20 -6.54 -14.57 28.07
CA GLN A 20 -7.48 -13.50 28.38
C GLN A 20 -8.88 -13.80 27.82
N LEU A 21 -8.98 -14.38 26.62
CA LEU A 21 -10.27 -14.77 26.04
C LEU A 21 -11.03 -15.78 26.92
N ALA A 22 -10.33 -16.70 27.59
CA ALA A 22 -10.95 -17.66 28.51
C ALA A 22 -11.61 -17.00 29.74
N LYS A 23 -11.18 -15.78 30.08
CA LYS A 23 -11.65 -15.01 31.25
C LYS A 23 -12.72 -13.97 30.89
N LEU A 24 -12.90 -13.67 29.60
CA LEU A 24 -13.80 -12.63 29.13
C LEU A 24 -15.14 -13.19 28.66
N SER A 25 -16.22 -12.45 28.89
CA SER A 25 -17.52 -12.79 28.31
C SER A 25 -17.51 -12.58 26.79
N ARG A 26 -18.30 -13.36 26.05
CA ARG A 26 -18.36 -13.29 24.58
C ARG A 26 -18.75 -11.91 24.03
N GLY A 27 -19.50 -11.12 24.81
CA GLY A 27 -19.96 -9.79 24.42
C GLY A 27 -18.92 -8.68 24.62
N HIS A 28 -17.83 -8.95 25.35
CA HIS A 28 -16.84 -7.96 25.73
C HIS A 28 -16.06 -7.44 24.51
N ASP A 29 -15.85 -6.12 24.39
CA ASP A 29 -15.21 -5.53 23.21
C ASP A 29 -13.77 -6.00 23.02
N LEU A 30 -13.02 -6.19 24.12
CA LEU A 30 -11.68 -6.78 24.06
C LEU A 30 -11.70 -8.24 23.54
N ALA A 31 -12.73 -9.02 23.87
CA ALA A 31 -12.89 -10.36 23.32
C ALA A 31 -13.17 -10.33 21.81
N LYS A 32 -13.96 -9.35 21.34
CA LYS A 32 -14.16 -9.12 19.89
C LYS A 32 -12.84 -8.79 19.20
N ALA A 33 -12.03 -7.90 19.78
CA ALA A 33 -10.73 -7.51 19.23
C ALA A 33 -9.74 -8.69 19.15
N PHE A 34 -9.61 -9.47 20.22
CA PHE A 34 -8.76 -10.66 20.22
C PHE A 34 -9.22 -11.71 19.20
N ASN A 35 -10.52 -11.99 19.13
CA ASN A 35 -11.07 -12.92 18.14
C ASN A 35 -10.82 -12.43 16.71
N TYR A 36 -10.90 -11.13 16.45
CA TYR A 36 -10.61 -10.56 15.13
C TYR A 36 -9.17 -10.83 14.69
N ILE A 37 -8.19 -10.58 15.57
CA ILE A 37 -6.77 -10.84 15.28
C ILE A 37 -6.50 -12.34 15.15
N LEU A 38 -6.98 -13.16 16.10
CA LEU A 38 -6.74 -14.61 16.11
C LEU A 38 -7.33 -15.31 14.87
N LYS A 39 -8.50 -14.86 14.39
CA LYS A 39 -9.08 -15.36 13.13
C LYS A 39 -8.20 -15.07 11.91
N ARG A 40 -7.35 -14.04 11.98
CA ARG A 40 -6.45 -13.59 10.90
C ARG A 40 -4.98 -13.82 11.21
N TRP A 41 -4.69 -14.74 12.14
CA TRP A 41 -3.35 -14.93 12.67
C TRP A 41 -2.31 -15.16 11.58
N ALA A 42 -2.59 -16.05 10.62
CA ALA A 42 -1.68 -16.33 9.51
C ALA A 42 -1.33 -15.09 8.67
N SER A 43 -2.31 -14.20 8.43
CA SER A 43 -2.06 -12.94 7.72
C SER A 43 -1.26 -11.97 8.58
N PHE A 44 -1.56 -11.89 9.89
CA PHE A 44 -0.84 -11.04 10.83
C PHE A 44 0.64 -11.46 10.97
N THR A 45 0.94 -12.76 10.99
CA THR A 45 2.30 -13.28 11.18
C THR A 45 3.13 -13.37 9.90
N LEU A 46 2.57 -13.06 8.73
CA LEU A 46 3.26 -13.21 7.44
C LEU A 46 4.60 -12.44 7.38
N PHE A 47 4.69 -11.27 8.02
CA PHE A 47 5.93 -10.48 8.06
C PHE A 47 7.11 -11.18 8.76
N LEU A 48 6.85 -12.21 9.57
CA LEU A 48 7.88 -13.04 10.21
C LEU A 48 8.57 -13.98 9.22
N GLU A 49 7.85 -14.35 8.15
CA GLU A 49 8.33 -15.26 7.10
C GLU A 49 8.80 -14.50 5.86
N ASP A 50 8.06 -13.46 5.44
CA ASP A 50 8.38 -12.64 4.29
C ASP A 50 8.91 -11.26 4.70
N GLY A 51 10.19 -11.02 4.43
CA GLY A 51 10.87 -9.74 4.66
C GLY A 51 10.25 -8.56 3.91
N ARG A 52 9.59 -8.82 2.77
CA ARG A 52 8.95 -7.81 1.91
C ARG A 52 7.65 -7.27 2.52
N VAL A 53 7.02 -8.06 3.40
CA VAL A 53 5.79 -7.66 4.08
C VAL A 53 6.15 -6.82 5.31
N CYS A 54 5.54 -5.65 5.42
CA CYS A 54 5.67 -4.79 6.60
C CYS A 54 4.79 -5.31 7.75
N LEU A 55 5.26 -5.18 8.99
CA LEU A 55 4.47 -5.50 10.19
C LEU A 55 3.21 -4.61 10.30
N SER A 56 3.32 -3.34 9.91
CA SER A 56 2.21 -2.39 9.93
C SER A 56 1.87 -1.87 8.54
N ASN A 57 0.62 -1.46 8.37
CA ASN A 57 0.11 -0.80 7.17
C ASN A 57 0.34 0.73 7.19
N ASN A 58 1.10 1.27 8.17
CA ASN A 58 1.28 2.70 8.37
C ASN A 58 1.72 3.46 7.10
N ALA A 59 2.54 2.83 6.26
CA ALA A 59 2.95 3.42 4.99
C ALA A 59 1.76 3.64 4.04
N ALA A 60 0.89 2.64 3.92
CA ALA A 60 -0.34 2.73 3.12
C ALA A 60 -1.32 3.75 3.74
N GLU A 61 -1.51 3.75 5.05
CA GLU A 61 -2.39 4.71 5.74
C GLU A 61 -1.91 6.16 5.56
N ARG A 62 -0.60 6.40 5.66
CA ARG A 62 -0.02 7.72 5.35
C ARG A 62 -0.26 8.12 3.89
N GLY A 63 -0.15 7.18 2.95
CA GLY A 63 -0.49 7.41 1.54
C GLY A 63 -1.96 7.80 1.33
N LEU A 64 -2.87 7.21 2.10
CA LEU A 64 -4.30 7.50 2.04
C LEU A 64 -4.72 8.79 2.77
N ARG A 65 -3.85 9.37 3.60
CA ARG A 65 -4.18 10.56 4.40
C ARG A 65 -4.63 11.74 3.54
N GLY A 66 -4.00 11.95 2.38
CA GLY A 66 -4.40 13.00 1.44
C GLY A 66 -5.84 12.83 0.93
N ILE A 67 -6.22 11.58 0.61
CA ILE A 67 -7.59 11.25 0.19
C ILE A 67 -8.57 11.47 1.35
N ALA A 68 -8.20 11.04 2.56
CA ALA A 68 -9.05 11.20 3.73
C ALA A 68 -9.37 12.67 4.02
N LEU A 69 -8.39 13.57 3.85
CA LEU A 69 -8.58 15.01 3.94
C LEU A 69 -9.43 15.56 2.79
N GLY A 70 -9.15 15.15 1.55
CA GLY A 70 -9.85 15.61 0.36
C GLY A 70 -11.34 15.27 0.32
N ARG A 71 -11.78 14.19 0.98
CA ARG A 71 -13.21 13.83 1.09
C ARG A 71 -14.10 14.96 1.61
N LYS A 72 -13.60 15.82 2.50
CA LYS A 72 -14.36 16.98 3.00
C LYS A 72 -14.58 18.06 1.95
N SER A 73 -13.72 18.11 0.93
CA SER A 73 -13.75 19.10 -0.15
C SER A 73 -14.46 18.60 -1.42
N TRP A 74 -14.86 17.32 -1.47
CA TRP A 74 -15.47 16.70 -2.66
C TRP A 74 -16.90 16.21 -2.40
N LEU A 75 -17.58 16.78 -1.40
CA LEU A 75 -18.93 16.35 -1.00
C LEU A 75 -19.97 16.46 -2.13
N PHE A 76 -19.73 17.32 -3.11
CA PHE A 76 -20.55 17.53 -4.31
C PHE A 76 -20.15 16.66 -5.52
N CYS A 77 -19.00 15.98 -5.46
CA CYS A 77 -18.52 15.10 -6.53
C CYS A 77 -18.88 13.64 -6.17
N GLY A 78 -19.92 13.09 -6.80
CA GLY A 78 -20.44 11.77 -6.41
C GLY A 78 -20.87 10.91 -7.59
N SER A 79 -19.99 10.02 -8.04
CA SER A 79 -20.40 8.82 -8.78
C SER A 79 -19.41 7.70 -8.53
N ASP A 80 -19.89 6.45 -8.49
CA ASP A 80 -19.04 5.27 -8.36
C ASP A 80 -17.97 5.20 -9.46
N ARG A 81 -18.34 5.60 -10.68
CA ARG A 81 -17.41 5.69 -11.82
C ARG A 81 -16.32 6.73 -11.57
N GLY A 82 -16.68 7.90 -11.05
CA GLY A 82 -15.72 8.94 -10.66
C GLY A 82 -14.77 8.46 -9.55
N GLY A 83 -15.31 7.78 -8.54
CA GLY A 83 -14.53 7.17 -7.46
C GLY A 83 -13.50 6.15 -7.95
N ARG A 84 -13.89 5.25 -8.87
CA ARG A 84 -12.97 4.26 -9.46
C ARG A 84 -11.85 4.92 -10.28
N ARG A 85 -12.17 5.97 -11.05
CA ARG A 85 -11.17 6.74 -11.81
C ARG A 85 -10.18 7.46 -10.88
N ALA A 86 -10.70 8.11 -9.83
CA ALA A 86 -9.87 8.77 -8.83
C ALA A 86 -8.95 7.76 -8.13
N ALA A 87 -9.46 6.60 -7.70
CA ALA A 87 -8.66 5.54 -7.09
C ALA A 87 -7.54 5.04 -7.99
N SER A 88 -7.81 4.89 -9.30
CA SER A 88 -6.80 4.52 -10.29
C SER A 88 -5.68 5.56 -10.38
N MET A 89 -6.06 6.85 -10.49
CA MET A 89 -5.09 7.96 -10.57
C MET A 89 -4.26 8.09 -9.30
N TYR A 90 -4.88 8.02 -8.12
CA TYR A 90 -4.16 8.07 -6.84
C TYR A 90 -3.21 6.89 -6.68
N SER A 91 -3.60 5.69 -7.13
CA SER A 91 -2.72 4.52 -7.08
C SER A 91 -1.46 4.77 -7.90
N LEU A 92 -1.59 5.25 -9.15
CA LEU A 92 -0.44 5.59 -10.00
C LEU A 92 0.47 6.65 -9.39
N ILE A 93 -0.11 7.73 -8.86
CA ILE A 93 0.64 8.82 -8.21
C ILE A 93 1.40 8.32 -6.99
N ILE A 94 0.76 7.54 -6.12
CA ILE A 94 1.40 7.02 -4.91
C ILE A 94 2.48 6.01 -5.28
N THR A 95 2.27 5.16 -6.29
CA THR A 95 3.29 4.24 -6.79
C THR A 95 4.52 5.01 -7.30
N ALA A 96 4.36 6.10 -8.05
CA ALA A 96 5.49 6.94 -8.47
C ALA A 96 6.26 7.50 -7.27
N LYS A 97 5.54 8.09 -6.29
CA LYS A 97 6.16 8.61 -5.06
C LYS A 97 6.91 7.53 -4.27
N MET A 98 6.35 6.32 -4.17
CA MET A 98 6.97 5.20 -3.48
C MET A 98 8.26 4.71 -4.16
N ASN A 99 8.42 4.98 -5.46
CA ASN A 99 9.64 4.67 -6.22
C ASN A 99 10.59 5.88 -6.32
N GLY A 100 10.37 6.95 -5.57
CA GLY A 100 11.21 8.15 -5.60
C GLY A 100 11.10 8.96 -6.90
N VAL A 101 10.06 8.70 -7.70
CA VAL A 101 9.82 9.35 -8.99
C VAL A 101 8.85 10.51 -8.80
N ASP A 102 9.16 11.66 -9.40
CA ASP A 102 8.23 12.78 -9.46
C ASP A 102 6.99 12.40 -10.28
N PRO A 103 5.78 12.36 -9.68
CA PRO A 103 4.59 11.88 -10.38
C PRO A 103 4.19 12.76 -11.56
N GLN A 104 4.44 14.07 -11.49
CA GLN A 104 4.09 14.98 -12.57
C GLN A 104 4.98 14.72 -13.78
N ALA A 105 6.30 14.67 -13.60
CA ALA A 105 7.27 14.38 -14.66
C ALA A 105 6.98 13.03 -15.32
N TRP A 106 6.75 11.99 -14.51
CA TRP A 106 6.42 10.66 -15.01
C TRP A 106 5.10 10.62 -15.79
N LEU A 107 4.00 11.16 -15.23
CA LEU A 107 2.71 11.17 -15.93
C LEU A 107 2.77 11.98 -17.23
N THR A 108 3.49 13.11 -17.22
CA THR A 108 3.64 13.96 -18.41
C THR A 108 4.35 13.21 -19.53
N ASP A 109 5.46 12.55 -19.20
CA ASP A 109 6.28 11.81 -20.15
C ASP A 109 5.55 10.57 -20.70
N ILE A 110 4.96 9.74 -19.83
CA ILE A 110 4.25 8.54 -20.29
C ILE A 110 3.02 8.91 -21.11
N LEU A 111 2.20 9.89 -20.71
CA LEU A 111 0.99 10.26 -21.44
C LEU A 111 1.31 10.84 -22.82
N ALA A 112 2.45 11.52 -22.97
CA ALA A 112 2.91 12.05 -24.25
C ALA A 112 3.29 10.96 -25.25
N ARG A 113 3.82 9.82 -24.80
CA ARG A 113 4.33 8.75 -25.70
C ARG A 113 3.56 7.44 -25.68
N ILE A 114 2.64 7.22 -24.74
CA ILE A 114 1.92 5.95 -24.56
C ILE A 114 1.16 5.50 -25.81
N ALA A 115 0.63 6.44 -26.60
CA ALA A 115 -0.10 6.13 -27.82
C ALA A 115 0.79 5.51 -28.92
N ALA A 116 2.08 5.85 -28.93
CA ALA A 116 3.06 5.31 -29.87
C ALA A 116 3.88 4.14 -29.26
N HIS A 117 3.72 3.85 -27.97
CA HIS A 117 4.48 2.82 -27.27
C HIS A 117 3.87 1.44 -27.50
N PRO A 118 4.66 0.40 -27.83
CA PRO A 118 4.13 -0.94 -28.02
C PRO A 118 3.46 -1.48 -26.75
N ALA A 119 2.22 -1.97 -26.87
CA ALA A 119 1.42 -2.44 -25.73
C ALA A 119 2.09 -3.58 -24.94
N HIS A 120 2.90 -4.42 -25.60
CA HIS A 120 3.63 -5.51 -24.95
C HIS A 120 4.87 -5.04 -24.16
N ARG A 121 5.21 -3.74 -24.20
CA ARG A 121 6.35 -3.13 -23.50
C ARG A 121 5.93 -2.06 -22.50
N LEU A 122 4.66 -2.06 -22.06
CA LEU A 122 4.14 -1.07 -21.10
C LEU A 122 4.87 -1.10 -19.76
N ASP A 123 5.51 -2.23 -19.43
CA ASP A 123 6.35 -2.39 -18.25
C ASP A 123 7.57 -1.44 -18.25
N GLU A 124 8.09 -1.06 -19.42
CA GLU A 124 9.13 -0.03 -19.56
C GLU A 124 8.66 1.36 -19.09
N LEU A 125 7.35 1.62 -19.11
CA LEU A 125 6.76 2.89 -18.67
C LEU A 125 6.42 2.90 -17.17
N LEU A 126 6.57 1.79 -16.45
CA LEU A 126 6.24 1.73 -15.02
C LEU A 126 7.25 2.54 -14.20
N PRO A 127 6.85 3.12 -13.05
CA PRO A 127 7.71 4.05 -12.32
C PRO A 127 9.09 3.51 -11.92
N TRP A 128 9.23 2.19 -11.68
CA TRP A 128 10.49 1.56 -11.32
C TRP A 128 11.41 1.22 -12.51
N ASN A 129 10.88 1.27 -13.73
CA ASN A 129 11.64 1.09 -14.98
C ASN A 129 11.77 2.40 -15.77
N TRP A 130 11.14 3.48 -15.29
CA TRP A 130 11.01 4.72 -16.03
C TRP A 130 12.35 5.42 -16.22
N THR A 131 12.72 5.60 -17.48
CA THR A 131 13.78 6.51 -17.91
C THR A 131 13.17 7.71 -18.62
N PRO A 132 13.49 8.96 -18.20
CA PRO A 132 13.01 10.17 -18.88
C PRO A 132 13.46 10.21 -20.34
N ALA A 133 12.58 10.66 -21.24
CA ALA A 133 12.93 10.81 -22.66
C ALA A 133 14.16 11.73 -22.88
N SER A 134 14.34 12.74 -22.03
CA SER A 134 15.49 13.65 -22.09
C SER A 134 16.84 12.97 -21.81
N ALA A 135 16.84 11.83 -21.11
CA ALA A 135 18.06 11.06 -20.85
C ALA A 135 18.59 10.34 -22.12
N PHE A 136 17.74 10.14 -23.14
CA PHE A 136 18.15 9.53 -24.40
C PHE A 136 18.98 10.47 -25.29
N SER A 137 18.81 11.79 -25.16
CA SER A 137 19.55 12.78 -25.96
C SER A 137 20.97 13.02 -25.43
N ALA A 138 21.19 12.86 -24.12
CA ALA A 138 22.47 13.16 -23.47
C ALA A 138 23.53 12.04 -23.55
N ARG A 139 23.18 10.85 -24.08
CA ARG A 139 24.10 9.70 -24.24
C ARG A 139 24.66 9.54 -25.66
N ALA A 140 24.32 10.44 -26.57
CA ALA A 140 24.74 10.41 -27.97
C ALA A 140 25.69 11.58 -28.35
N ALA A 141 26.30 12.25 -27.37
CA ALA A 141 27.28 13.32 -27.55
C ALA A 141 28.61 12.94 -26.89
#